data_AF-A0A522XYC6-F1
#
_entry.id   AF-A0A522XYC6-F1
#
_cell.length_a   1.000
_cell.length_b   1.000
_cell.length_c   1.000
_cell.angle_alpha   90.00
_cell.angle_beta   90.00
_cell.angle_gamma   90.00
#
_symmetry.space_group_name_H-M   'P 1'
#
loop_
_entity.id
_entity.type
_entity.pdbx_description
1 polymer ?
#
loop_
_entity_poly.entity_id
_entity_poly.type
_entity_poly.pdbx_seq_one_letter_code
_entity_poly.pdbx_strand_id
1 'polypeptide(L)'
;MKFRIKTTMAILLLLVPISLSFGEQNEGSLQIDIKSWGGELADYHGIVLKIYPDFSQTPTVVPLPSNPYTMSLPLDHRYKIEVYVSSMYANVDYVRLVPDNPKVEISVPIPGSVRFTVVNTDGNTPIEGASVSVQSDDGTYRYWTNSTTDENGNTIRFWLQPTLLETDYYIAGVSVGDGLSTTFSPITIDPGKSQDIKITTPWPKIIDHAIVVSVYKSPTEKISGLGHNFAVELYDNDQHKLASSDVSDKGTAYFSNLEVGNYVFRVVDLDQPQNKEWGSVSVTLTGKQDSIRILTNSYESQNVNTNQTVFNNYIDDVQTTPPQIITKEPADKPQENSAIPSWIKNMAGWWSDDKISDSEFLKAIEYLVQHNIIDIQDVHFN
;
A
#
# COMPACT_ATOMS: atom_id res chain seq x y z
N MET A 1 68.37 -48.60 39.26
CA MET A 1 67.62 -48.70 37.98
C MET A 1 66.16 -48.37 38.29
N LYS A 2 65.66 -47.22 37.82
CA LYS A 2 64.33 -46.67 38.16
C LYS A 2 63.25 -47.36 37.31
N PHE A 3 62.18 -47.86 37.92
CA PHE A 3 60.91 -48.12 37.24
C PHE A 3 59.79 -47.39 38.00
N ARG A 4 59.14 -46.44 37.32
CA ARG A 4 57.93 -45.75 37.77
C ARG A 4 56.73 -46.52 37.23
N ILE A 5 55.85 -47.00 38.11
CA ILE A 5 54.51 -47.48 37.74
C ILE A 5 53.54 -46.32 37.96
N LYS A 6 52.87 -45.88 36.89
CA LYS A 6 51.77 -44.90 36.95
C LYS A 6 50.48 -45.65 37.26
N THR A 7 49.88 -45.38 38.41
CA THR A 7 48.52 -45.84 38.72
C THR A 7 47.56 -44.74 38.30
N THR A 8 46.80 -44.97 37.22
CA THR A 8 45.73 -44.06 36.78
C THR A 8 44.46 -44.43 37.53
N MET A 9 43.97 -43.52 38.38
CA MET A 9 42.70 -43.66 39.10
C MET A 9 41.59 -43.05 38.23
N ALA A 10 40.68 -43.87 37.73
CA ALA A 10 39.51 -43.40 36.98
C ALA A 10 38.41 -43.00 37.97
N ILE A 11 38.03 -41.71 37.96
CA ILE A 11 36.86 -41.20 38.69
C ILE A 11 35.67 -41.30 37.74
N LEU A 12 34.72 -42.18 38.08
CA LEU A 12 33.43 -42.29 37.40
C LEU A 12 32.49 -41.23 37.96
N LEU A 13 32.36 -40.09 37.27
CA LEU A 13 31.35 -39.08 37.57
C LEU A 13 30.00 -39.53 36.98
N LEU A 14 29.11 -40.03 37.85
CA LEU A 14 27.70 -40.23 37.52
C LEU A 14 27.04 -38.85 37.41
N LEU A 15 26.88 -38.38 36.17
CA LEU A 15 26.00 -37.25 35.84
C LEU A 15 24.56 -37.71 36.01
N VAL A 16 23.93 -37.38 37.15
CA VAL A 16 22.48 -37.45 37.28
C VAL A 16 21.92 -36.27 36.47
N PRO A 17 21.13 -36.49 35.42
CA PRO A 17 20.44 -35.39 34.77
C PRO A 17 19.47 -34.78 35.77
N ILE A 18 19.72 -33.54 36.18
CA ILE A 18 18.73 -32.73 36.88
C ILE A 18 17.65 -32.43 35.85
N SER A 19 16.60 -33.25 35.81
CA SER A 19 15.34 -32.85 35.20
C SER A 19 14.80 -31.69 36.03
N LEU A 20 14.91 -30.48 35.50
CA LEU A 20 14.08 -29.36 35.94
C LEU A 20 12.63 -29.81 35.73
N SER A 21 12.01 -30.29 36.80
CA SER A 21 10.56 -30.38 36.91
C SER A 21 10.05 -28.95 36.78
N PHE A 22 9.59 -28.57 35.59
CA PHE A 22 8.68 -27.44 35.47
C PHE A 22 7.49 -27.83 36.36
N GLY A 23 7.36 -27.16 37.51
CA GLY A 23 6.20 -27.36 38.37
C GLY A 23 4.97 -27.21 37.49
N GLU A 24 4.13 -28.26 37.49
CA GLU A 24 2.80 -28.24 36.90
C GLU A 24 2.13 -26.95 37.39
N GLN A 25 2.05 -25.93 36.52
CA GLN A 25 1.36 -24.72 36.92
C GLN A 25 -0.09 -25.14 37.13
N ASN A 26 -0.62 -24.84 38.30
CA ASN A 26 -1.99 -25.20 38.63
C ASN A 26 -2.89 -24.34 37.73
N GLU A 27 -3.33 -24.89 36.61
CA GLU A 27 -4.12 -24.17 35.61
C GLU A 27 -5.61 -24.20 35.96
N GLY A 28 -6.29 -23.11 35.64
CA GLY A 28 -7.72 -22.92 35.80
C GLY A 28 -8.38 -22.56 34.48
N SER A 29 -9.66 -22.88 34.35
CA SER A 29 -10.46 -22.58 33.17
C SER A 29 -11.13 -21.21 33.31
N LEU A 30 -10.91 -20.31 32.36
CA LEU A 30 -11.59 -19.02 32.26
C LEU A 30 -12.44 -18.99 30.98
N GLN A 31 -13.75 -18.84 31.16
CA GLN A 31 -14.70 -18.48 30.10
C GLN A 31 -14.80 -16.96 29.98
N ILE A 32 -14.68 -16.48 28.75
CA ILE A 32 -14.78 -15.08 28.37
C ILE A 32 -15.99 -14.95 27.44
N ASP A 33 -16.97 -14.16 27.86
CA ASP A 33 -18.11 -13.78 27.03
C ASP A 33 -17.92 -12.32 26.61
N ILE A 34 -17.81 -12.07 25.31
CA ILE A 34 -17.83 -10.70 24.79
C ILE A 34 -19.27 -10.34 24.44
N LYS A 35 -19.83 -9.33 25.07
CA LYS A 35 -21.21 -8.88 24.83
C LYS A 35 -21.21 -7.48 24.22
N SER A 36 -22.16 -7.17 23.37
CA SER A 36 -22.42 -5.78 23.00
C SER A 36 -22.98 -5.01 24.20
N TRP A 37 -22.95 -3.67 24.18
CA TRP A 37 -23.68 -2.84 25.17
C TRP A 37 -25.20 -3.14 25.20
N GLY A 38 -25.75 -3.83 24.21
CA GLY A 38 -27.12 -4.35 24.21
C GLY A 38 -27.31 -5.65 25.01
N GLY A 39 -26.22 -6.27 25.49
CA GLY A 39 -26.24 -7.49 26.31
C GLY A 39 -26.21 -8.81 25.53
N GLU A 40 -26.33 -8.77 24.20
CA GLU A 40 -26.20 -9.94 23.33
C GLU A 40 -24.72 -10.30 23.11
N LEU A 41 -24.43 -11.58 22.87
CA LEU A 41 -23.08 -12.02 22.50
C LEU A 41 -22.66 -11.37 21.18
N ALA A 42 -21.47 -10.77 21.17
CA ALA A 42 -20.91 -10.15 19.97
C ALA A 42 -20.43 -11.21 18.96
N ASP A 43 -20.45 -10.86 17.68
CA ASP A 43 -19.75 -11.64 16.66
C ASP A 43 -18.24 -11.64 16.95
N TYR A 44 -17.58 -12.80 16.82
CA TYR A 44 -16.19 -12.97 17.23
C TYR A 44 -15.17 -12.62 16.12
N HIS A 45 -15.61 -12.42 14.88
CA HIS A 45 -14.71 -12.17 13.77
C HIS A 45 -14.01 -10.83 13.91
N GLY A 46 -12.67 -10.85 13.87
CA GLY A 46 -11.85 -9.65 14.04
C GLY A 46 -11.70 -9.20 15.49
N ILE A 47 -12.15 -9.99 16.48
CA ILE A 47 -11.86 -9.74 17.90
C ILE A 47 -10.51 -10.33 18.27
N VAL A 48 -9.69 -9.53 18.94
CA VAL A 48 -8.39 -9.92 19.51
C VAL A 48 -8.36 -9.53 20.98
N LEU A 49 -7.98 -10.49 21.83
CA LEU A 49 -7.72 -10.24 23.24
C LEU A 49 -6.23 -10.01 23.47
N LYS A 50 -5.88 -9.03 24.29
CA LYS A 50 -4.53 -8.89 24.87
C LYS A 50 -4.64 -9.15 26.38
N ILE A 51 -4.08 -10.26 26.83
CA ILE A 51 -4.22 -10.76 28.21
C ILE A 51 -2.90 -10.60 28.94
N TYR A 52 -2.90 -9.80 30.01
CA TYR A 52 -1.72 -9.49 30.81
C TYR A 52 -1.85 -10.14 32.20
N PRO A 53 -0.97 -11.07 32.58
CA PRO A 53 -0.91 -11.58 33.95
C PRO A 53 -0.28 -10.54 34.88
N ASP A 54 -0.95 -10.31 36.01
CA ASP A 54 -0.63 -9.36 37.07
C ASP A 54 -0.24 -7.96 36.56
N PHE A 55 1.03 -7.58 36.73
CA PHE A 55 1.59 -6.30 36.29
C PHE A 55 2.53 -6.47 35.08
N SER A 56 2.41 -7.57 34.33
CA SER A 56 3.19 -7.79 33.12
C SER A 56 2.91 -6.69 32.09
N GLN A 57 3.97 -6.24 31.40
CA GLN A 57 3.86 -5.34 30.25
C GLN A 57 3.66 -6.09 28.94
N THR A 58 3.92 -7.41 28.94
CA THR A 58 3.79 -8.25 27.74
C THR A 58 2.50 -9.05 27.82
N PRO A 59 1.58 -8.91 26.84
CA PRO A 59 0.37 -9.71 26.79
C PRO A 59 0.58 -11.02 26.03
N THR A 60 -0.27 -12.00 26.35
CA THR A 60 -0.64 -13.04 25.40
C THR A 60 -1.70 -12.46 24.46
N VAL A 61 -1.45 -12.51 23.15
CA VAL A 61 -2.38 -12.04 22.12
C VAL A 61 -3.19 -13.22 21.60
N VAL A 62 -4.51 -13.15 21.69
CA VAL A 62 -5.42 -14.24 21.34
C VAL A 62 -6.48 -13.73 20.36
N PRO A 63 -6.37 -14.04 19.05
CA PRO A 63 -7.50 -13.91 18.13
C PRO A 63 -8.62 -14.80 18.61
N LEU A 64 -9.81 -14.22 18.80
CA LEU A 64 -10.92 -14.93 19.41
C LEU A 64 -11.47 -15.99 18.44
N PRO A 65 -11.45 -17.29 18.79
CA PRO A 65 -11.88 -18.34 17.85
C PRO A 65 -13.39 -18.63 17.89
N SER A 66 -14.06 -18.23 18.97
CA SER A 66 -15.50 -18.39 19.19
C SER A 66 -15.96 -17.39 20.25
N ASN A 67 -17.26 -17.12 20.34
CA ASN A 67 -17.81 -16.37 21.47
C ASN A 67 -19.13 -17.02 21.93
N PRO A 68 -19.20 -17.59 23.15
CA PRO A 68 -18.18 -17.57 24.22
C PRO A 68 -16.88 -18.31 23.89
N TYR A 69 -15.81 -17.98 24.61
CA TYR A 69 -14.51 -18.66 24.51
C TYR A 69 -14.01 -19.10 25.87
N THR A 70 -13.44 -20.30 25.95
CA THR A 70 -12.84 -20.83 27.18
C THR A 70 -11.38 -21.14 26.97
N MET A 71 -10.52 -20.73 27.91
CA MET A 71 -9.08 -20.97 27.85
C MET A 71 -8.52 -21.40 29.22
N SER A 72 -7.38 -22.09 29.18
CA SER A 72 -6.62 -22.47 30.37
C SER A 72 -5.59 -21.39 30.71
N LEU A 73 -5.57 -20.94 31.96
CA LEU A 73 -4.65 -19.93 32.47
C LEU A 73 -4.19 -20.29 33.90
N PRO A 74 -2.97 -19.91 34.32
CA PRO A 74 -2.51 -20.13 35.69
C PRO A 74 -3.46 -19.55 36.75
N LEU A 75 -3.79 -20.36 37.77
CA LEU A 75 -4.60 -19.96 38.92
C LEU A 75 -3.88 -18.95 39.83
N ASP A 76 -4.66 -18.25 40.65
CA ASP A 76 -4.23 -17.30 41.67
C ASP A 76 -3.58 -16.00 41.15
N HIS A 77 -3.60 -15.78 39.85
CA HIS A 77 -3.18 -14.55 39.20
C HIS A 77 -4.36 -13.59 38.96
N ARG A 78 -4.05 -12.29 38.86
CA ARG A 78 -4.99 -11.29 38.29
C ARG A 78 -4.66 -11.09 36.83
N TYR A 79 -5.66 -11.06 35.96
CA TYR A 79 -5.50 -10.81 34.54
C TYR A 79 -6.17 -9.51 34.16
N LYS A 80 -5.44 -8.63 33.47
CA LYS A 80 -6.01 -7.53 32.69
C LYS A 80 -6.28 -8.06 31.29
N ILE A 81 -7.51 -7.93 30.82
CA ILE A 81 -7.94 -8.40 29.51
C ILE A 81 -8.39 -7.18 28.71
N GLU A 82 -7.58 -6.76 27.75
CA GLU A 82 -7.98 -5.75 26.78
C GLU A 82 -8.62 -6.44 25.57
N VAL A 83 -9.71 -5.86 25.08
CA VAL A 83 -10.46 -6.34 23.93
C VAL A 83 -10.29 -5.34 22.80
N TYR A 84 -9.85 -5.82 21.66
CA TYR A 84 -9.78 -5.07 20.40
C TYR A 84 -10.75 -5.70 19.41
N VAL A 85 -11.54 -4.89 18.73
CA VAL A 85 -12.50 -5.33 17.70
C VAL A 85 -12.16 -4.58 16.42
N SER A 86 -11.90 -5.31 15.33
CA SER A 86 -11.47 -4.69 14.05
C SER A 86 -10.27 -3.76 14.22
N SER A 87 -9.32 -4.18 15.06
CA SER A 87 -8.12 -3.44 15.47
C SER A 87 -8.33 -2.18 16.31
N MET A 88 -9.59 -1.83 16.64
CA MET A 88 -9.91 -0.71 17.53
C MET A 88 -10.02 -1.17 18.98
N TYR A 89 -9.48 -0.40 19.93
CA TYR A 89 -9.68 -0.67 21.35
C TYR A 89 -11.17 -0.56 21.72
N ALA A 90 -11.70 -1.60 22.34
CA ALA A 90 -13.13 -1.71 22.62
C ALA A 90 -13.45 -1.70 24.11
N ASN A 91 -12.68 -2.41 24.95
CA ASN A 91 -12.83 -2.37 26.41
C ASN A 91 -11.63 -3.03 27.13
N VAL A 92 -11.60 -2.92 28.45
CA VAL A 92 -10.71 -3.63 29.35
C VAL A 92 -11.49 -4.14 30.57
N ASP A 93 -11.17 -5.35 31.02
CA ASP A 93 -11.67 -5.88 32.29
C ASP A 93 -10.57 -6.60 33.08
N TYR A 94 -10.81 -6.82 34.37
CA TYR A 94 -9.86 -7.43 35.29
C TYR A 94 -10.49 -8.61 36.02
N VAL A 95 -9.87 -9.78 35.92
CA VAL A 95 -10.34 -11.00 36.58
C VAL A 95 -9.25 -11.60 37.45
N ARG A 96 -9.56 -11.92 38.70
CA ARG A 96 -8.71 -12.78 39.52
C ARG A 96 -9.15 -14.22 39.28
N LEU A 97 -8.29 -15.04 38.69
CA LEU A 97 -8.63 -16.42 38.36
C LEU A 97 -8.41 -17.30 39.59
N VAL A 98 -9.50 -17.89 40.07
CA VAL A 98 -9.54 -18.85 41.19
C VAL A 98 -10.37 -20.05 40.75
N PRO A 99 -10.24 -21.23 41.38
CA PRO A 99 -10.91 -22.46 40.94
C PRO A 99 -12.44 -22.32 40.79
N ASP A 100 -13.06 -21.48 41.61
CA ASP A 100 -14.53 -21.36 41.72
C ASP A 100 -15.15 -20.22 40.89
N ASN A 101 -14.36 -19.39 40.20
CA ASN A 101 -14.87 -18.25 39.42
C ASN A 101 -14.43 -18.29 37.95
N PRO A 102 -15.12 -19.08 37.10
CA PRO A 102 -14.63 -19.42 35.77
C PRO A 102 -15.16 -18.50 34.67
N LYS A 103 -15.72 -17.32 34.98
CA LYS A 103 -16.37 -16.49 33.95
C LYS A 103 -16.11 -14.99 34.09
N VAL A 104 -15.80 -14.33 32.98
CA VAL A 104 -15.80 -12.88 32.82
C VAL A 104 -16.71 -12.49 31.65
N GLU A 105 -17.48 -11.42 31.81
CA GLU A 105 -18.32 -10.85 30.75
C GLU A 105 -17.84 -9.45 30.43
N ILE A 106 -17.33 -9.22 29.22
CA ILE A 106 -16.76 -7.93 28.82
C ILE A 106 -17.69 -7.30 27.78
N SER A 107 -18.16 -6.08 28.07
CA SER A 107 -19.14 -5.39 27.22
C SER A 107 -18.46 -4.42 26.24
N VAL A 108 -18.55 -4.66 24.94
CA VAL A 108 -18.00 -3.80 23.87
C VAL A 108 -19.08 -2.85 23.31
N PRO A 109 -18.69 -1.67 22.81
CA PRO A 109 -19.65 -0.72 22.27
C PRO A 109 -20.34 -1.24 21.00
N ILE A 110 -21.56 -0.77 20.77
CA ILE A 110 -22.32 -1.09 19.55
C ILE A 110 -21.70 -0.31 18.37
N PRO A 111 -21.55 -0.94 17.19
CA PRO A 111 -21.05 -0.28 15.99
C PRO A 111 -21.77 1.03 15.65
N GLY A 112 -21.00 2.02 15.20
CA GLY A 112 -21.53 3.20 14.52
C GLY A 112 -21.71 2.92 13.03
N SER A 113 -22.46 3.78 12.33
CA SER A 113 -22.59 3.70 10.87
C SER A 113 -21.96 4.90 10.19
N VAL A 114 -21.27 4.67 9.08
CA VAL A 114 -20.75 5.74 8.21
C VAL A 114 -21.22 5.52 6.78
N ARG A 115 -21.65 6.58 6.13
CA ARG A 115 -21.85 6.64 4.69
C ARG A 115 -20.86 7.65 4.10
N PHE A 116 -20.21 7.28 3.00
CA PHE A 116 -19.35 8.21 2.27
C PHE A 116 -20.09 8.77 1.07
N THR A 117 -19.87 10.06 0.80
CA THR A 117 -20.25 10.72 -0.45
C THR A 117 -18.97 11.16 -1.16
N VAL A 118 -18.66 10.56 -2.29
CA VAL A 118 -17.46 10.88 -3.08
C VAL A 118 -17.79 11.94 -4.11
N VAL A 119 -17.04 13.04 -4.07
CA VAL A 119 -17.15 14.16 -5.00
C VAL A 119 -15.80 14.45 -5.64
N ASN A 120 -15.81 15.08 -6.82
CA ASN A 120 -14.59 15.52 -7.49
C ASN A 120 -13.90 16.69 -6.74
N THR A 121 -12.83 17.22 -7.32
CA THR A 121 -12.04 18.33 -6.75
C THR A 121 -12.82 19.64 -6.53
N ASP A 122 -13.98 19.85 -7.16
CA ASP A 122 -14.83 21.02 -6.92
C ASP A 122 -15.61 20.94 -5.59
N GLY A 123 -15.62 19.76 -4.95
CA GLY A 123 -16.23 19.51 -3.66
C GLY A 123 -17.75 19.32 -3.68
N ASN A 124 -18.38 19.33 -4.85
CA ASN A 124 -19.84 19.28 -5.01
C ASN A 124 -20.30 18.25 -6.05
N THR A 125 -19.58 18.06 -7.15
CA THR A 125 -20.01 17.16 -8.22
C THR A 125 -19.78 15.69 -7.82
N PRO A 126 -20.83 14.87 -7.71
CA PRO A 126 -20.68 13.47 -7.32
C PRO A 126 -19.90 12.65 -8.34
N ILE A 127 -19.18 11.64 -7.84
CA ILE A 127 -18.54 10.62 -8.67
C ILE A 127 -19.33 9.32 -8.51
N GLU A 128 -20.05 8.93 -9.56
CA GLU A 128 -20.70 7.63 -9.68
C GLU A 128 -19.66 6.54 -10.01
N GLY A 129 -19.82 5.33 -9.47
CA GLY A 129 -18.95 4.20 -9.82
C GLY A 129 -17.62 4.14 -9.06
N ALA A 130 -17.33 5.09 -8.16
CA ALA A 130 -16.13 5.06 -7.34
C ALA A 130 -16.21 3.92 -6.32
N SER A 131 -15.14 3.11 -6.23
CA SER A 131 -15.01 2.07 -5.23
C SER A 131 -14.43 2.64 -3.93
N VAL A 132 -15.11 2.40 -2.82
CA VAL A 132 -14.71 2.83 -1.48
C VAL A 132 -14.47 1.59 -0.61
N SER A 133 -13.30 1.56 0.01
CA SER A 133 -12.86 0.53 0.96
C SER A 133 -12.54 1.18 2.30
N VAL A 134 -12.64 0.42 3.39
CA VAL A 134 -12.32 0.91 4.75
C VAL A 134 -11.38 -0.06 5.43
N GLN A 135 -10.33 0.46 6.07
CA GLN A 135 -9.39 -0.32 6.87
C GLN A 135 -9.00 0.41 8.16
N SER A 136 -8.52 -0.33 9.16
CA SER A 136 -7.88 0.25 10.34
C SER A 136 -6.61 1.02 9.97
N ASP A 137 -6.22 1.94 10.84
CA ASP A 137 -5.01 2.76 10.73
C ASP A 137 -3.74 1.91 10.65
N ASP A 138 -3.67 0.81 11.42
CA ASP A 138 -2.56 -0.13 11.38
C ASP A 138 -2.58 -1.07 10.15
N GLY A 139 -3.63 -0.99 9.33
CA GLY A 139 -3.85 -1.81 8.14
C GLY A 139 -4.10 -3.30 8.40
N THR A 140 -4.17 -3.74 9.66
CA THR A 140 -4.32 -5.16 10.00
C THR A 140 -5.75 -5.66 9.84
N TYR A 141 -6.73 -4.76 9.87
CA TYR A 141 -8.12 -5.07 9.59
C TYR A 141 -8.62 -4.30 8.37
N ARG A 142 -9.07 -5.04 7.36
CA ARG A 142 -9.77 -4.49 6.20
C ARG A 142 -11.22 -4.93 6.24
N TYR A 143 -12.13 -3.97 6.12
CA TYR A 143 -13.54 -4.27 5.97
C TYR A 143 -13.74 -5.00 4.65
N TRP A 144 -14.40 -6.16 4.70
CA TRP A 144 -14.47 -7.08 3.57
C TRP A 144 -15.37 -6.56 2.44
N THR A 145 -16.35 -5.71 2.76
CA THR A 145 -17.22 -5.09 1.78
C THR A 145 -16.60 -3.80 1.27
N ASN A 146 -16.26 -3.75 -0.01
CA ASN A 146 -16.10 -2.48 -0.70
C ASN A 146 -17.48 -2.01 -1.20
N SER A 147 -17.69 -0.71 -1.27
CA SER A 147 -18.91 -0.13 -1.86
C SER A 147 -18.57 0.65 -3.11
N THR A 148 -19.29 0.40 -4.19
CA THR A 148 -19.34 1.31 -5.32
C THR A 148 -20.31 2.46 -5.01
N THR A 149 -20.01 3.68 -5.44
CA THR A 149 -20.90 4.84 -5.27
C THR A 149 -22.03 4.87 -6.29
N ASP A 150 -23.20 5.34 -5.87
CA ASP A 150 -24.37 5.57 -6.73
C ASP A 150 -24.26 6.88 -7.55
N GLU A 151 -25.31 7.20 -8.32
CA GLU A 151 -25.42 8.45 -9.13
C GLU A 151 -25.26 9.74 -8.31
N ASN A 152 -25.50 9.67 -6.99
CA ASN A 152 -25.35 10.78 -6.06
C ASN A 152 -24.00 10.73 -5.32
N GLY A 153 -23.08 9.85 -5.75
CA GLY A 153 -21.77 9.66 -5.16
C GLY A 153 -21.80 8.94 -3.81
N ASN A 154 -22.92 8.36 -3.41
CA ASN A 154 -23.07 7.76 -2.09
C ASN A 154 -22.71 6.28 -2.08
N THR A 155 -22.03 5.85 -1.03
CA THR A 155 -21.86 4.43 -0.71
C THR A 155 -23.08 3.87 0.02
N ILE A 156 -23.11 2.54 0.18
CA ILE A 156 -23.87 1.93 1.28
C ILE A 156 -23.34 2.41 2.65
N ARG A 157 -24.06 2.11 3.73
CA ARG A 157 -23.55 2.33 5.09
C ARG A 157 -22.62 1.21 5.51
N PHE A 158 -21.46 1.58 6.01
CA PHE A 158 -20.52 0.68 6.70
C PHE A 158 -20.84 0.70 8.18
N TRP A 159 -20.95 -0.47 8.80
CA TRP A 159 -21.08 -0.62 10.25
C TRP A 159 -19.70 -0.93 10.82
N LEU A 160 -19.13 0.03 11.54
CA LEU A 160 -17.73 -0.01 11.99
C LEU A 160 -17.66 0.02 13.51
N GLN A 161 -16.62 -0.62 14.05
CA GLN A 161 -16.34 -0.56 15.47
C GLN A 161 -16.03 0.90 15.88
N PRO A 162 -16.50 1.37 17.03
CA PRO A 162 -16.16 2.70 17.52
C PRO A 162 -14.67 2.88 17.81
N THR A 163 -14.18 4.11 17.59
CA THR A 163 -12.81 4.52 17.86
C THR A 163 -12.75 5.20 19.23
N LEU A 164 -12.37 4.46 20.27
CA LEU A 164 -12.44 4.96 21.66
C LEU A 164 -11.16 5.67 22.12
N LEU A 165 -10.02 5.37 21.50
CA LEU A 165 -8.76 6.04 21.77
C LEU A 165 -8.53 7.13 20.72
N GLU A 166 -7.88 8.22 21.10
CA GLU A 166 -7.54 9.33 20.18
C GLU A 166 -6.59 8.89 19.05
N THR A 167 -5.86 7.80 19.26
CA THR A 167 -4.94 7.21 18.30
C THR A 167 -5.61 6.30 17.28
N ASP A 168 -6.84 5.84 17.58
CA ASP A 168 -7.55 4.84 16.78
C ASP A 168 -8.38 5.54 15.71
N TYR A 169 -8.20 5.17 14.44
CA TYR A 169 -8.99 5.70 13.34
C TYR A 169 -9.08 4.73 12.17
N TYR A 170 -10.06 4.98 11.30
CA TYR A 170 -10.16 4.29 10.01
C TYR A 170 -9.59 5.15 8.88
N ILE A 171 -9.16 4.46 7.83
CA ILE A 171 -8.74 5.03 6.55
C ILE A 171 -9.72 4.53 5.49
N ALA A 172 -10.34 5.45 4.76
CA ALA A 172 -11.11 5.12 3.57
C ALA A 172 -10.22 5.21 2.32
N GLY A 173 -10.11 4.13 1.56
CA GLY A 173 -9.49 4.14 0.23
C GLY A 173 -10.55 4.33 -0.84
N VAL A 174 -10.37 5.30 -1.73
CA VAL A 174 -11.28 5.63 -2.84
C VAL A 174 -10.56 5.38 -4.16
N SER A 175 -11.21 4.66 -5.08
CA SER A 175 -10.69 4.38 -6.42
C SER A 175 -11.74 4.69 -7.49
N VAL A 176 -11.40 5.47 -8.51
CA VAL A 176 -12.33 5.89 -9.61
C VAL A 176 -12.04 5.15 -10.92
N GLY A 177 -11.01 4.31 -10.94
CA GLY A 177 -10.61 3.46 -12.06
C GLY A 177 -9.23 2.88 -11.79
N ASP A 178 -8.65 2.17 -12.77
CA ASP A 178 -7.28 1.66 -12.64
C ASP A 178 -6.30 2.85 -12.51
N GLY A 179 -5.43 2.81 -11.50
CA GLY A 179 -4.42 3.86 -11.27
C GLY A 179 -4.95 5.18 -10.69
N LEU A 180 -6.26 5.35 -10.48
CA LEU A 180 -6.85 6.54 -9.85
C LEU A 180 -7.34 6.21 -8.44
N SER A 181 -6.41 6.23 -7.46
CA SER A 181 -6.74 5.98 -6.05
C SER A 181 -6.26 7.10 -5.11
N THR A 182 -6.99 7.30 -4.03
CA THR A 182 -6.66 8.26 -2.96
C THR A 182 -7.19 7.75 -1.63
N THR A 183 -6.71 8.30 -0.52
CA THR A 183 -7.16 7.92 0.82
C THR A 183 -7.71 9.12 1.58
N PHE A 184 -8.65 8.85 2.47
CA PHE A 184 -9.22 9.82 3.40
C PHE A 184 -9.09 9.31 4.82
N SER A 185 -8.46 10.12 5.67
CA SER A 185 -8.22 9.83 7.08
C SER A 185 -7.92 11.13 7.84
N PRO A 186 -8.08 11.16 9.18
CA PRO A 186 -8.62 10.09 10.02
C PRO A 186 -10.16 10.04 9.98
N ILE A 187 -10.73 8.84 10.10
CA ILE A 187 -12.17 8.64 10.29
C ILE A 187 -12.41 8.07 11.68
N THR A 188 -13.05 8.85 12.54
CA THR A 188 -13.49 8.42 13.87
C THR A 188 -14.94 7.92 13.81
N ILE A 189 -15.28 6.98 14.69
CA ILE A 189 -16.62 6.38 14.76
C ILE A 189 -17.14 6.50 16.19
N ASP A 190 -18.26 7.22 16.32
CA ASP A 190 -18.99 7.34 17.58
C ASP A 190 -19.85 6.08 17.85
N PRO A 191 -19.88 5.55 19.08
CA PRO A 191 -20.73 4.40 19.44
C PRO A 191 -22.21 4.62 19.10
N GLY A 192 -22.78 3.71 18.30
CA GLY A 192 -24.20 3.70 17.94
C GLY A 192 -24.70 4.91 17.14
N LYS A 193 -23.82 5.81 16.70
CA LYS A 193 -24.23 6.99 15.91
C LYS A 193 -24.04 6.74 14.42
N SER A 194 -24.89 7.39 13.64
CA SER A 194 -24.77 7.45 12.18
C SER A 194 -24.12 8.76 11.77
N GLN A 195 -23.14 8.67 10.88
CA GLN A 195 -22.46 9.82 10.29
C GLN A 195 -22.41 9.71 8.77
N ASP A 196 -22.37 10.85 8.12
CA ASP A 196 -22.18 10.98 6.68
C ASP A 196 -20.93 11.83 6.44
N ILE A 197 -19.99 11.32 5.66
CA ILE A 197 -18.70 11.96 5.38
C ILE A 197 -18.58 12.21 3.88
N LYS A 198 -18.30 13.46 3.51
CA LYS A 198 -17.97 13.81 2.13
C LYS A 198 -16.47 13.69 1.90
N ILE A 199 -16.07 12.90 0.90
CA ILE A 199 -14.69 12.75 0.45
C ILE A 199 -14.52 13.52 -0.87
N THR A 200 -13.68 14.55 -0.86
CA THR A 200 -13.29 15.30 -2.07
C THR A 200 -12.05 14.66 -2.65
N THR A 201 -12.15 14.14 -3.87
CA THR A 201 -11.00 13.54 -4.57
C THR A 201 -10.12 14.62 -5.20
N PRO A 202 -8.83 14.35 -5.48
CA PRO A 202 -7.95 15.33 -6.10
C PRO A 202 -8.21 15.51 -7.60
N TRP A 203 -9.14 14.76 -8.19
CA TRP A 203 -9.36 14.72 -9.63
C TRP A 203 -10.54 15.58 -10.04
N PRO A 204 -10.43 16.39 -11.11
CA PRO A 204 -11.59 17.04 -11.70
C PRO A 204 -12.48 16.00 -12.39
N LYS A 205 -13.76 16.35 -12.62
CA LYS A 205 -14.63 15.48 -13.44
C LYS A 205 -14.21 15.52 -14.90
N ILE A 206 -13.88 16.71 -15.40
CA ILE A 206 -13.47 16.97 -16.78
C ILE A 206 -12.18 17.78 -16.74
N ILE A 207 -11.26 17.43 -17.62
CA ILE A 207 -10.05 18.19 -17.93
C ILE A 207 -10.45 19.30 -18.90
N ASP A 208 -10.49 20.53 -18.40
CA ASP A 208 -11.02 21.71 -19.10
C ASP A 208 -9.98 22.41 -20.00
N HIS A 209 -8.75 21.89 -20.03
CA HIS A 209 -7.70 22.30 -20.95
C HIS A 209 -7.42 21.26 -22.03
N ALA A 210 -6.71 21.70 -23.07
CA ALA A 210 -6.31 20.82 -24.17
C ALA A 210 -5.06 20.01 -23.80
N ILE A 211 -5.13 18.71 -24.00
CA ILE A 211 -3.99 17.78 -23.93
C ILE A 211 -3.34 17.73 -25.31
N VAL A 212 -2.04 18.06 -25.34
CA VAL A 212 -1.23 18.05 -26.55
C VAL A 212 -0.58 16.68 -26.73
N VAL A 213 -0.96 15.95 -27.76
CA VAL A 213 -0.32 14.68 -28.12
C VAL A 213 0.74 14.94 -29.17
N SER A 214 2.01 14.73 -28.82
CA SER A 214 3.14 14.87 -29.73
C SER A 214 3.60 13.50 -30.24
N VAL A 215 3.63 13.35 -31.56
CA VAL A 215 4.00 12.11 -32.24
C VAL A 215 5.44 12.19 -32.75
N TYR A 216 6.23 11.18 -32.40
CA TYR A 216 7.65 11.10 -32.70
C TYR A 216 7.97 9.87 -33.56
N LYS A 217 8.79 10.07 -34.59
CA LYS A 217 9.36 8.97 -35.39
C LYS A 217 10.71 8.48 -34.84
N SER A 218 11.31 9.21 -33.90
CA SER A 218 12.52 8.83 -33.17
C SER A 218 12.55 9.49 -31.78
N PRO A 219 13.47 9.11 -30.86
CA PRO A 219 13.52 9.69 -29.52
C PRO A 219 13.70 11.21 -29.46
N THR A 220 14.09 11.86 -30.55
CA THR A 220 14.34 13.31 -30.59
C THR A 220 13.61 14.01 -31.73
N GLU A 221 13.00 13.26 -32.67
CA GLU A 221 12.43 13.83 -33.88
C GLU A 221 10.92 13.58 -33.96
N LYS A 222 10.14 14.68 -33.99
CA LYS A 222 8.71 14.64 -34.26
C LYS A 222 8.45 14.22 -35.70
N ILE A 223 7.29 13.62 -35.94
CA ILE A 223 6.78 13.53 -37.30
C ILE A 223 6.58 14.97 -37.81
N SER A 224 7.18 15.30 -38.94
CA SER A 224 7.00 16.58 -39.62
C SER A 224 7.13 16.37 -41.12
N GLY A 225 6.29 17.05 -41.91
CA GLY A 225 6.40 17.09 -43.37
C GLY A 225 5.31 16.35 -44.16
N LEU A 226 4.89 17.02 -45.24
CA LEU A 226 3.86 16.67 -46.21
C LEU A 226 4.16 15.34 -46.93
N GLY A 227 3.34 14.32 -46.70
CA GLY A 227 3.40 13.08 -47.47
C GLY A 227 2.64 11.91 -46.83
N HIS A 228 2.44 11.96 -45.52
CA HIS A 228 1.65 10.99 -44.77
C HIS A 228 0.62 11.69 -43.87
N ASN A 229 -0.65 11.36 -44.04
CA ASN A 229 -1.73 11.85 -43.20
C ASN A 229 -1.85 10.94 -41.98
N PHE A 230 -1.47 11.45 -40.80
CA PHE A 230 -1.66 10.72 -39.55
C PHE A 230 -2.82 11.32 -38.76
N ALA A 231 -3.50 10.46 -38.01
CA ALA A 231 -4.38 10.88 -36.94
C ALA A 231 -3.98 10.18 -35.64
N VAL A 232 -4.29 10.82 -34.51
CA VAL A 232 -4.35 10.14 -33.22
C VAL A 232 -5.81 9.81 -32.96
N GLU A 233 -6.09 8.52 -32.78
CA GLU A 233 -7.38 8.00 -32.33
C GLU A 233 -7.32 7.77 -30.81
N LEU A 234 -8.36 8.20 -30.10
CA LEU A 234 -8.49 8.04 -28.66
C LEU A 234 -9.49 6.91 -28.36
N TYR A 235 -9.13 6.01 -27.47
CA TYR A 235 -9.96 4.89 -27.03
C TYR A 235 -10.12 4.89 -25.51
N ASP A 236 -11.26 4.43 -25.03
CA ASP A 236 -11.47 4.08 -23.62
C ASP A 236 -10.82 2.73 -23.25
N ASN A 237 -10.93 2.34 -21.98
CA ASN A 237 -10.41 1.06 -21.47
C ASN A 237 -11.09 -0.16 -22.12
N ASP A 238 -12.34 0.00 -22.57
CA ASP A 238 -13.14 -1.04 -23.23
C ASP A 238 -12.88 -1.12 -24.75
N GLN A 239 -11.86 -0.40 -25.24
CA GLN A 239 -11.46 -0.33 -26.65
C GLN A 239 -12.50 0.33 -27.58
N HIS A 240 -13.43 1.13 -27.06
CA HIS A 240 -14.30 1.96 -27.89
C HIS A 240 -13.58 3.24 -28.29
N LYS A 241 -13.64 3.56 -29.59
CA LYS A 241 -13.09 4.81 -30.11
C LYS A 241 -13.94 5.99 -29.65
N LEU A 242 -13.36 6.90 -28.90
CA LEU A 242 -13.99 8.09 -28.35
C LEU A 242 -13.82 9.31 -29.26
N ALA A 243 -12.62 9.48 -29.82
CA ALA A 243 -12.29 10.66 -30.61
C ALA A 243 -11.16 10.39 -31.62
N SER A 244 -10.94 11.36 -32.51
CA SER A 244 -9.83 11.37 -33.46
C SER A 244 -9.38 12.80 -33.68
N SER A 245 -8.07 13.02 -33.77
CA SER A 245 -7.47 14.33 -34.02
C SER A 245 -6.37 14.19 -35.07
N ASP A 246 -6.46 14.96 -36.15
CA ASP A 246 -5.46 14.94 -37.21
C ASP A 246 -4.11 15.45 -36.67
N VAL A 247 -3.03 14.78 -37.05
CA VAL A 247 -1.67 15.19 -36.69
C VAL A 247 -1.25 16.33 -37.62
N SER A 248 -1.05 17.50 -37.04
CA SER A 248 -0.55 18.67 -37.76
C SER A 248 0.86 18.48 -38.34
N ASP A 249 1.27 19.41 -39.21
CA ASP A 249 2.61 19.50 -39.79
C ASP A 249 3.76 19.57 -38.75
N LYS A 250 3.44 19.98 -37.51
CA LYS A 250 4.36 20.00 -36.35
C LYS A 250 4.38 18.69 -35.55
N GLY A 251 3.67 17.65 -35.99
CA GLY A 251 3.58 16.36 -35.31
C GLY A 251 2.73 16.40 -34.05
N THR A 252 1.77 17.31 -33.97
CA THR A 252 0.90 17.47 -32.79
C THR A 252 -0.57 17.26 -33.12
N ALA A 253 -1.27 16.57 -32.22
CA ALA A 253 -2.72 16.41 -32.18
C ALA A 253 -3.24 16.95 -30.84
N TYR A 254 -4.53 17.30 -30.78
CA TYR A 254 -5.14 17.95 -29.62
C TYR A 254 -6.43 17.25 -29.20
N PHE A 255 -6.61 17.07 -27.89
CA PHE A 255 -7.82 16.55 -27.27
C PHE A 255 -8.23 17.44 -26.10
N SER A 256 -9.51 17.64 -25.88
CA SER A 256 -10.04 18.49 -24.81
C SER A 256 -11.37 17.92 -24.29
N ASN A 257 -11.82 18.38 -23.13
CA ASN A 257 -13.06 17.91 -22.50
C ASN A 257 -13.04 16.40 -22.23
N LEU A 258 -11.88 15.87 -21.85
CA LEU A 258 -11.74 14.47 -21.46
C LEU A 258 -12.07 14.32 -19.98
N GLU A 259 -12.75 13.24 -19.62
CA GLU A 259 -12.91 12.86 -18.22
C GLU A 259 -11.59 12.29 -17.68
N VAL A 260 -11.45 12.23 -16.36
CA VAL A 260 -10.32 11.51 -15.75
C VAL A 260 -10.54 10.01 -15.91
N GLY A 261 -9.49 9.28 -16.23
CA GLY A 261 -9.61 7.85 -16.52
C GLY A 261 -8.46 7.29 -17.33
N ASN A 262 -8.59 6.03 -17.73
CA ASN A 262 -7.60 5.33 -18.53
C ASN A 262 -7.96 5.39 -20.00
N TYR A 263 -6.97 5.75 -20.81
CA TYR A 263 -7.13 5.95 -22.24
C TYR A 263 -5.99 5.32 -23.01
N VAL A 264 -6.29 4.90 -24.24
CA VAL A 264 -5.28 4.52 -25.23
C VAL A 264 -5.30 5.54 -26.36
N PHE A 265 -4.16 6.18 -26.60
CA PHE A 265 -3.95 7.03 -27.76
C PHE A 265 -3.22 6.22 -28.83
N ARG A 266 -3.83 6.06 -30.00
CA ARG A 266 -3.31 5.29 -31.12
C ARG A 266 -3.02 6.20 -32.31
N VAL A 267 -1.78 6.21 -32.77
CA VAL A 267 -1.41 6.87 -34.03
C VAL A 267 -1.76 5.93 -35.18
N VAL A 268 -2.52 6.43 -36.14
CA VAL A 268 -2.90 5.70 -37.35
C VAL A 268 -2.45 6.43 -38.60
N ASP A 269 -2.01 5.66 -39.60
CA ASP A 269 -1.69 6.15 -40.94
C ASP A 269 -2.95 6.09 -41.81
N LEU A 270 -3.49 7.26 -42.16
CA LEU A 270 -4.73 7.41 -42.92
C LEU A 270 -4.55 7.11 -44.42
N ASP A 271 -3.31 7.07 -44.90
CA ASP A 271 -3.02 6.75 -46.31
C ASP A 271 -2.92 5.23 -46.55
N GLN A 272 -2.95 4.44 -45.47
CA GLN A 272 -2.91 2.97 -45.51
C GLN A 272 -4.30 2.36 -45.31
N PRO A 273 -4.61 1.22 -45.96
CA PRO A 273 -5.87 0.52 -45.75
C PRO A 273 -6.02 0.09 -44.28
N GLN A 274 -7.25 0.19 -43.76
CA GLN A 274 -7.61 -0.13 -42.37
C GLN A 274 -6.93 0.75 -41.30
N ASN A 275 -6.49 1.98 -41.64
CA ASN A 275 -5.88 2.93 -40.70
C ASN A 275 -4.77 2.27 -39.89
N LYS A 276 -3.74 1.78 -40.57
CA LYS A 276 -2.67 0.97 -39.96
C LYS A 276 -2.11 1.67 -38.72
N GLU A 277 -2.12 0.97 -37.59
CA GLU A 277 -1.50 1.46 -36.35
C GLU A 277 0.00 1.64 -36.53
N TRP A 278 0.46 2.84 -36.16
CA TRP A 278 1.86 3.27 -36.22
C TRP A 278 2.50 3.44 -34.85
N GLY A 279 1.72 3.46 -33.77
CA GLY A 279 2.21 3.53 -32.40
C GLY A 279 1.05 3.80 -31.45
N SER A 280 1.22 3.44 -30.19
CA SER A 280 0.20 3.70 -29.17
C SER A 280 0.81 3.93 -27.80
N VAL A 281 0.04 4.59 -26.92
CA VAL A 281 0.39 4.75 -25.51
C VAL A 281 -0.88 4.65 -24.67
N SER A 282 -0.79 3.92 -23.56
CA SER A 282 -1.81 3.89 -22.52
C SER A 282 -1.47 4.93 -21.45
N VAL A 283 -2.43 5.78 -21.09
CA VAL A 283 -2.24 6.86 -20.12
C VAL A 283 -3.45 6.96 -19.18
N THR A 284 -3.17 7.12 -17.88
CA THR A 284 -4.16 7.51 -16.88
C THR A 284 -4.20 9.04 -16.77
N LEU A 285 -5.28 9.65 -17.24
CA LEU A 285 -5.52 11.08 -17.13
C LEU A 285 -6.06 11.42 -15.74
N THR A 286 -5.33 12.27 -15.03
CA THR A 286 -5.63 12.68 -13.64
C THR A 286 -6.07 14.15 -13.55
N GLY A 287 -6.01 14.87 -14.67
CA GLY A 287 -6.16 16.33 -14.73
C GLY A 287 -4.84 17.11 -14.63
N LYS A 288 -3.71 16.44 -14.39
CA LYS A 288 -2.38 17.09 -14.30
C LYS A 288 -1.59 17.05 -15.61
N GLN A 289 -2.01 16.24 -16.57
CA GLN A 289 -1.29 16.05 -17.82
C GLN A 289 -1.66 17.15 -18.83
N ASP A 290 -0.66 17.90 -19.29
CA ASP A 290 -0.82 18.88 -20.37
C ASP A 290 -0.36 18.34 -21.72
N SER A 291 0.52 17.32 -21.70
CA SER A 291 1.05 16.73 -22.92
C SER A 291 1.32 15.24 -22.79
N ILE A 292 1.20 14.54 -23.91
CA ILE A 292 1.46 13.12 -24.07
C ILE A 292 2.42 12.95 -25.23
N ARG A 293 3.36 12.02 -25.08
CA ARG A 293 4.34 11.69 -26.10
C ARG A 293 4.10 10.27 -26.61
N ILE A 294 4.02 10.11 -27.93
CA ILE A 294 3.92 8.80 -28.60
C ILE A 294 5.15 8.62 -29.50
N LEU A 295 5.83 7.49 -29.37
CA LEU A 295 6.90 7.05 -30.26
C LEU A 295 6.34 5.98 -31.20
N THR A 296 6.63 6.06 -32.49
CA THR A 296 6.07 5.13 -33.48
C THR A 296 6.80 3.79 -33.52
N ASN A 297 6.06 2.70 -33.74
CA ASN A 297 6.52 1.31 -33.87
C ASN A 297 7.55 1.10 -34.99
N SER A 298 7.59 1.98 -36.00
CA SER A 298 8.62 1.97 -37.05
C SER A 298 10.02 2.16 -36.47
N TYR A 299 10.16 2.92 -35.39
CA TYR A 299 11.41 3.07 -34.65
C TYR A 299 11.75 1.82 -33.83
N GLU A 300 10.76 1.24 -33.14
CA GLU A 300 10.97 0.03 -32.36
C GLU A 300 11.41 -1.14 -33.25
N SER A 301 10.80 -1.27 -34.43
CA SER A 301 11.10 -2.33 -35.41
C SER A 301 12.53 -2.23 -35.98
N GLN A 302 13.15 -1.05 -36.00
CA GLN A 302 14.56 -0.86 -36.39
C GLN A 302 15.55 -1.21 -35.27
N ASN A 303 15.06 -1.40 -34.03
CA ASN A 303 15.85 -1.78 -32.86
C ASN A 303 15.60 -3.24 -32.42
N VAL A 304 14.79 -4.03 -33.14
CA VAL A 304 14.62 -5.46 -32.84
C VAL A 304 15.74 -6.28 -33.47
N ASN A 305 16.89 -6.27 -32.81
CA ASN A 305 17.84 -7.38 -32.78
C ASN A 305 18.61 -7.34 -31.45
N THR A 306 17.91 -7.52 -30.34
CA THR A 306 18.30 -8.37 -29.19
C THR A 306 17.27 -8.22 -28.06
N ASN A 307 16.75 -9.36 -27.58
CA ASN A 307 16.03 -9.58 -26.33
C ASN A 307 14.84 -8.64 -26.03
N GLN A 308 13.70 -8.98 -26.61
CA GLN A 308 12.39 -8.44 -26.27
C GLN A 308 11.88 -9.03 -24.96
N THR A 309 11.99 -8.26 -23.86
CA THR A 309 10.92 -8.09 -22.87
C THR A 309 11.10 -6.73 -22.18
N VAL A 310 10.02 -5.93 -22.13
CA VAL A 310 9.78 -4.74 -21.28
C VAL A 310 10.48 -3.43 -21.67
N PHE A 311 9.80 -2.62 -22.50
CA PHE A 311 9.85 -1.16 -22.41
C PHE A 311 8.43 -0.63 -22.68
N ASN A 312 7.57 -0.69 -21.67
CA ASN A 312 6.43 0.20 -21.54
C ASN A 312 6.37 0.66 -20.09
N ASN A 313 6.05 1.95 -19.91
CA ASN A 313 5.90 2.71 -18.66
C ASN A 313 7.11 3.59 -18.28
N TYR A 314 7.02 4.86 -18.69
CA TYR A 314 7.56 5.97 -17.92
C TYR A 314 6.46 7.04 -17.82
N ILE A 315 5.61 6.93 -16.79
CA ILE A 315 5.17 7.99 -15.87
C ILE A 315 4.78 7.29 -14.55
N ASP A 316 5.32 7.83 -13.46
CA ASP A 316 5.23 7.52 -12.02
C ASP A 316 4.19 6.50 -11.51
N ASP A 317 4.67 5.43 -10.87
CA ASP A 317 4.46 5.24 -9.43
C ASP A 317 5.53 4.32 -8.82
N VAL A 318 6.00 4.70 -7.64
CA VAL A 318 6.88 3.94 -6.73
C VAL A 318 6.01 2.85 -6.09
N GLN A 319 6.35 1.56 -6.12
CA GLN A 319 6.97 0.89 -4.97
C GLN A 319 7.47 -0.55 -5.21
N THR A 320 8.64 -0.80 -4.59
CA THR A 320 9.12 -2.06 -4.00
C THR A 320 9.39 -3.25 -4.92
N THR A 321 10.59 -3.30 -5.49
CA THR A 321 11.53 -4.43 -5.33
C THR A 321 12.88 -4.07 -5.95
N PRO A 322 14.01 -4.63 -5.47
CA PRO A 322 15.33 -4.34 -6.03
C PRO A 322 15.42 -4.86 -7.48
N PRO A 323 15.79 -4.04 -8.48
CA PRO A 323 15.96 -4.50 -9.85
C PRO A 323 17.12 -5.50 -9.96
N GLN A 324 16.83 -6.73 -10.37
CA GLN A 324 17.84 -7.71 -10.79
C GLN A 324 18.42 -7.30 -12.14
N ILE A 325 19.69 -6.91 -12.18
CA ILE A 325 20.41 -6.60 -13.42
C ILE A 325 20.94 -7.93 -14.01
N ILE A 326 20.35 -8.41 -15.10
CA ILE A 326 20.97 -9.43 -15.95
C ILE A 326 22.07 -8.75 -16.77
N THR A 327 23.30 -8.81 -16.27
CA THR A 327 24.52 -8.63 -17.09
C THR A 327 25.10 -10.01 -17.33
N LYS A 328 25.47 -10.34 -18.57
CA LYS A 328 26.26 -11.55 -18.85
C LYS A 328 27.62 -11.40 -18.15
N GLU A 329 27.92 -12.39 -17.32
CA GLU A 329 29.10 -12.56 -16.43
C GLU A 329 30.46 -12.46 -17.16
N PRO A 330 31.58 -12.15 -16.47
CA PRO A 330 32.15 -13.09 -15.50
C PRO A 330 32.48 -12.51 -14.12
N ALA A 331 32.40 -13.40 -13.13
CA ALA A 331 32.78 -13.27 -11.74
C ALA A 331 33.98 -12.34 -11.45
N ASP A 332 33.76 -11.33 -10.62
CA ASP A 332 34.61 -11.11 -9.46
C ASP A 332 33.83 -10.39 -8.34
N LYS A 333 33.96 -10.90 -7.12
CA LYS A 333 33.40 -10.26 -5.92
C LYS A 333 34.23 -9.01 -5.59
N PRO A 334 33.60 -7.93 -5.14
CA PRO A 334 34.30 -7.02 -4.23
C PRO A 334 33.55 -6.94 -2.90
N GLN A 335 34.10 -7.61 -1.89
CA GLN A 335 34.24 -6.95 -0.60
C GLN A 335 35.34 -5.90 -0.76
N GLU A 336 35.06 -4.63 -0.47
CA GLU A 336 35.80 -3.84 0.52
C GLU A 336 35.30 -2.38 0.61
N ASN A 337 34.96 -1.99 1.84
CA ASN A 337 35.32 -0.74 2.51
C ASN A 337 35.26 0.59 1.72
N SER A 338 34.07 0.98 1.30
CA SER A 338 33.72 2.40 1.21
C SER A 338 32.38 2.61 1.89
N ALA A 339 32.35 3.49 2.90
CA ALA A 339 31.11 3.86 3.61
C ALA A 339 30.04 4.42 2.66
N ILE A 340 30.46 4.85 1.46
CA ILE A 340 29.58 5.36 0.42
C ILE A 340 29.52 4.34 -0.73
N PRO A 341 28.30 3.88 -1.13
CA PRO A 341 28.11 2.94 -2.22
C PRO A 341 28.65 3.44 -3.57
N SER A 342 29.30 2.56 -4.33
CA SER A 342 29.93 2.90 -5.61
C SER A 342 28.96 3.41 -6.68
N TRP A 343 27.67 3.06 -6.58
CA TRP A 343 26.66 3.54 -7.52
C TRP A 343 26.39 5.05 -7.40
N ILE A 344 26.63 5.67 -6.23
CA ILE A 344 26.43 7.13 -6.10
C ILE A 344 27.43 7.90 -6.95
N LYS A 345 28.63 7.34 -7.15
CA LYS A 345 29.67 7.96 -8.00
C LYS A 345 29.20 8.06 -9.45
N ASN A 346 28.44 7.07 -9.92
CA ASN A 346 27.87 7.09 -11.27
C ASN A 346 26.74 8.11 -11.38
N MET A 347 25.88 8.23 -10.35
CA MET A 347 24.83 9.24 -10.31
C MET A 347 25.40 10.66 -10.26
N ALA A 348 26.46 10.91 -9.48
CA ALA A 348 27.15 12.18 -9.46
C ALA A 348 27.75 12.53 -10.84
N GLY A 349 28.28 11.53 -11.56
CA GLY A 349 28.76 11.70 -12.94
C GLY A 349 27.64 12.01 -13.94
N TRP A 350 26.48 11.37 -13.81
CA TRP A 350 25.32 11.68 -14.66
C TRP A 350 24.71 13.04 -14.33
N TRP A 351 24.75 13.46 -13.07
CA TRP A 351 24.33 14.79 -12.65
C TRP A 351 25.27 15.86 -13.20
N SER A 352 26.59 15.66 -13.10
CA SER A 352 27.56 16.62 -13.64
C SER A 352 27.54 16.74 -15.17
N ASP A 353 27.01 15.72 -15.86
CA ASP A 353 26.83 15.69 -17.31
C ASP A 353 25.45 16.22 -17.76
N ASP A 354 24.65 16.80 -16.86
CA ASP A 354 23.26 17.25 -17.10
C ASP A 354 22.31 16.14 -17.62
N LYS A 355 22.64 14.87 -17.37
CA LYS A 355 21.82 13.71 -17.78
C LYS A 355 20.73 13.38 -16.79
N ILE A 356 20.88 13.83 -15.55
CA ILE A 356 19.84 13.78 -14.51
C ILE A 356 19.74 15.16 -13.85
N SER A 357 18.53 15.53 -13.45
CA SER A 357 18.23 16.81 -12.82
C SER A 357 18.76 16.89 -11.37
N ASP A 358 18.92 18.11 -10.85
CA ASP A 358 19.24 18.36 -9.44
C ASP A 358 18.30 17.61 -8.49
N SER A 359 17.02 17.51 -8.86
CA SER A 359 16.00 16.84 -8.05
C SER A 359 16.18 15.32 -8.00
N GLU A 360 16.65 14.71 -9.09
CA GLU A 360 16.93 13.27 -9.16
C GLU A 360 18.22 12.92 -8.42
N PHE A 361 19.22 13.79 -8.49
CA PHE A 361 20.44 13.63 -7.72
C PHE A 361 20.20 13.86 -6.22
N LEU A 362 19.38 14.84 -5.84
CA LEU A 362 19.03 15.11 -4.45
C LEU A 362 18.31 13.92 -3.80
N LYS A 363 17.39 13.25 -4.50
CA LYS A 363 16.73 12.01 -4.03
C LYS A 363 17.74 10.90 -3.72
N ALA A 364 18.82 10.81 -4.48
CA ALA A 364 19.89 9.83 -4.23
C ALA A 364 20.67 10.17 -2.96
N ILE A 365 20.90 11.46 -2.67
CA ILE A 365 21.52 11.92 -1.43
C ILE A 365 20.57 11.73 -0.23
N GLU A 366 19.28 12.06 -0.38
CA GLU A 366 18.24 11.82 0.63
C GLU A 366 18.17 10.35 1.02
N TYR A 367 18.27 9.44 0.05
CA TYR A 367 18.33 8.00 0.33
C TYR A 367 19.52 7.64 1.24
N LEU A 368 20.70 8.19 0.97
CA LEU A 368 21.90 7.94 1.76
C LEU A 368 21.76 8.47 3.20
N VAL A 369 21.05 9.59 3.39
CA VAL A 369 20.76 10.15 4.71
C VAL A 369 19.71 9.33 5.45
N GLN A 370 18.58 9.00 4.79
CA GLN A 370 17.48 8.21 5.37
C GLN A 370 17.92 6.83 5.85
N HIS A 371 18.90 6.24 5.17
CA HIS A 371 19.41 4.91 5.50
C HIS A 371 20.69 4.95 6.37
N ASN A 372 21.03 6.13 6.93
CA ASN A 372 22.21 6.35 7.77
C ASN A 372 23.54 5.92 7.11
N ILE A 373 23.62 6.01 5.78
CA ILE A 373 24.84 5.73 5.00
C ILE A 373 25.75 6.98 5.00
N ILE A 374 25.14 8.17 4.95
CA ILE A 374 25.81 9.46 5.21
C ILE A 374 25.18 10.05 6.47
N ASP A 375 26.02 10.39 7.44
CA ASP A 375 25.61 11.11 8.66
C ASP A 375 25.83 12.61 8.43
N ILE A 376 24.76 13.40 8.58
CA ILE A 376 24.86 14.86 8.53
C ILE A 376 25.10 15.31 9.98
N GLN A 377 26.37 15.42 10.36
CA GLN A 377 26.70 16.00 11.66
C GLN A 377 26.29 17.48 11.65
N ASP A 378 25.53 17.86 12.68
CA ASP A 378 25.02 19.22 12.89
C ASP A 378 26.10 20.26 12.64
N VAL A 379 25.91 21.08 11.60
CA VAL A 379 26.76 22.23 11.34
C VAL A 379 26.34 23.32 12.32
N HIS A 380 26.98 23.36 13.48
CA HIS A 380 26.90 24.51 14.39
C HIS A 380 27.51 25.73 13.70
N PHE A 381 26.65 26.64 13.24
CA PHE A 381 27.06 27.97 12.83
C PHE A 381 27.27 28.83 14.09
N ASN A 382 28.54 29.18 14.36
CA ASN A 382 28.94 30.19 15.36
C ASN A 382 28.71 31.62 14.84
#